data_AF-Q96WU7-F1
#
_entry.id   AF-Q96WU7-F1
#
_cell.length_a   1.000
_cell.length_b   1.000
_cell.length_c   1.000
_cell.angle_alpha   90.00
_cell.angle_beta   90.00
_cell.angle_gamma   90.00
#
_symmetry.space_group_name_H-M   'P 1'
#
loop_
_entity.id
_entity.type
_entity.pdbx_description
1 polymer ?
#
loop_
_entity_poly.entity_id
_entity_poly.type
_entity_poly.pdbx_seq_one_letter_code
_entity_poly.pdbx_strand_id
1 'polypeptide(L)' 'IPKAVMCLLVNFSKETVQNRLVTKLYKESMFEELLMEDQTLAQERDKCIQVLATYKKASNIISGTL' A
#
# COMPACT_ATOMS: atom_id res chain seq x y z
N ILE A 1 -4.07 -39.25 -11.15
CA ILE A 1 -4.11 -38.41 -9.93
C ILE A 1 -3.43 -37.04 -10.16
N PRO A 2 -2.15 -36.92 -10.58
CA PRO A 2 -1.50 -35.60 -10.73
C PRO A 2 -2.19 -34.68 -11.74
N LYS A 3 -2.66 -35.22 -12.87
CA LYS A 3 -3.42 -34.48 -13.89
C LYS A 3 -4.76 -33.93 -13.38
N ALA A 4 -5.42 -34.66 -12.49
CA ALA A 4 -6.67 -34.19 -11.88
C ALA A 4 -6.41 -33.02 -10.93
N VAL A 5 -5.37 -33.11 -10.09
CA VAL A 5 -4.95 -32.00 -9.21
C VAL A 5 -4.54 -30.78 -10.03
N MET A 6 -3.75 -30.99 -11.10
CA MET A 6 -3.28 -29.90 -11.94
C MET A 6 -4.44 -29.19 -12.66
N CYS A 7 -5.40 -29.93 -13.20
CA CYS A 7 -6.57 -29.36 -13.88
C CYS A 7 -7.52 -28.64 -12.91
N LEU A 8 -7.95 -29.35 -11.86
CA LEU A 8 -9.07 -28.91 -11.01
C LEU A 8 -8.67 -27.91 -9.93
N LEU A 9 -7.39 -27.86 -9.55
CA LEU A 9 -6.91 -26.97 -8.49
C LEU A 9 -5.90 -25.96 -9.03
N VAL A 10 -4.80 -26.41 -9.63
CA VAL A 10 -3.69 -25.51 -9.99
C VAL A 10 -4.09 -24.58 -11.14
N ASN A 11 -4.52 -25.14 -12.27
CA ASN A 11 -4.89 -24.36 -13.45
C ASN A 11 -6.16 -23.55 -13.18
N PHE A 12 -7.19 -24.17 -12.58
CA PHE A 12 -8.41 -23.48 -12.18
C PHE A 12 -8.14 -22.26 -11.27
N SER A 13 -7.32 -22.42 -10.23
CA SER A 13 -7.00 -21.31 -9.32
C SER A 13 -6.23 -20.22 -10.06
N LYS A 14 -5.27 -20.58 -10.92
CA LYS A 14 -4.50 -19.63 -11.72
C LYS A 14 -5.42 -18.78 -12.63
N GLU A 15 -6.38 -19.40 -13.29
CA GLU A 15 -7.28 -18.71 -14.23
C GLU A 15 -8.33 -17.87 -13.51
N THR A 16 -8.85 -18.33 -12.38
CA THR A 16 -10.00 -17.68 -11.73
C THR A 16 -9.62 -16.67 -10.65
N VAL A 17 -8.41 -16.74 -10.07
CA VAL A 17 -8.03 -15.88 -8.93
C VAL A 17 -8.08 -14.40 -9.28
N GLN A 18 -7.64 -14.01 -10.47
CA GLN A 18 -7.59 -12.59 -10.88
C GLN A 18 -9.00 -11.98 -10.92
N ASN A 19 -9.93 -12.60 -11.65
CA ASN A 19 -11.32 -12.15 -11.73
C ASN A 19 -12.01 -12.14 -10.37
N ARG A 20 -11.72 -13.15 -9.54
CA ARG A 20 -12.30 -13.26 -8.20
C ARG A 20 -11.78 -12.16 -7.28
N LEU A 21 -10.49 -11.85 -7.31
CA LEU A 21 -9.90 -10.78 -6.50
C LEU A 21 -10.49 -9.42 -6.88
N VAL A 22 -10.60 -9.11 -8.17
CA VAL A 22 -11.22 -7.86 -8.63
C VAL A 22 -12.67 -7.77 -8.14
N THR A 23 -13.48 -8.81 -8.37
CA THR A 23 -14.89 -8.82 -7.95
C THR A 23 -15.07 -8.70 -6.43
N LYS A 24 -14.13 -9.22 -5.64
CA LYS A 24 -14.24 -9.26 -4.17
C LYS A 24 -13.66 -8.03 -3.49
N LEU A 25 -12.55 -7.48 -3.99
CA LEU A 25 -11.80 -6.39 -3.36
C LEU A 25 -12.07 -5.04 -4.01
N TYR A 26 -12.49 -4.99 -5.28
CA TYR A 26 -12.77 -3.75 -5.98
C TYR A 26 -14.23 -3.31 -5.77
N LYS A 27 -14.54 -2.95 -4.52
CA LYS A 27 -15.85 -2.42 -4.14
C LYS A 27 -15.65 -1.14 -3.37
N GLU A 28 -16.23 -0.04 -3.86
CA GLU A 28 -16.08 1.29 -3.25
C GLU A 28 -16.47 1.29 -1.77
N SER A 29 -17.52 0.54 -1.40
CA SER A 29 -17.95 0.40 -0.01
C SER A 29 -16.93 -0.26 0.93
N MET A 30 -15.89 -0.91 0.38
CA MET A 30 -14.83 -1.56 1.16
C MET A 30 -13.51 -0.76 1.13
N PHE A 31 -13.43 0.31 0.33
CA PHE A 31 -12.16 1.04 0.16
C PHE A 31 -11.69 1.73 1.43
N GLU A 32 -12.62 2.24 2.25
CA GLU A 32 -12.26 2.88 3.52
C GLU A 32 -11.50 1.92 4.44
N GLU A 33 -11.95 0.66 4.53
CA GLU A 33 -11.30 -0.38 5.35
C GLU A 33 -10.05 -0.94 4.65
N LEU A 34 -10.15 -1.32 3.38
CA LEU A 34 -9.08 -2.01 2.65
C LEU A 34 -7.88 -1.10 2.35
N LEU A 35 -8.11 0.20 2.17
CA LEU A 35 -7.06 1.18 1.88
C LEU A 35 -6.65 1.97 3.13
N MET A 36 -7.11 1.56 4.32
CA MET A 36 -6.66 2.15 5.56
C MET A 36 -5.18 1.84 5.76
N GLU A 37 -4.37 2.88 5.86
CA GLU A 37 -2.95 2.73 6.16
C GLU A 37 -2.74 2.29 7.60
N ASP A 38 -1.68 1.50 7.84
CA ASP A 38 -1.25 1.20 9.18
C ASP A 38 -0.91 2.49 9.96
N GLN A 39 -1.44 2.61 11.17
CA GLN A 39 -1.28 3.82 11.97
C GLN A 39 0.19 4.12 12.30
N THR A 40 1.02 3.09 12.48
CA THR A 40 2.45 3.26 12.76
C THR A 40 3.14 3.87 11.55
N LEU A 41 2.84 3.37 10.35
CA LEU A 41 3.39 3.89 9.10
C LEU A 41 2.98 5.35 8.86
N ALA A 42 1.72 5.69 9.12
CA ALA A 42 1.23 7.06 9.03
C ALA A 42 2.00 8.00 9.98
N GLN A 43 2.23 7.58 11.23
CA GLN A 43 3.00 8.35 12.21
C GLN A 43 4.46 8.51 11.82
N GLU A 44 5.10 7.48 11.26
CA GLU A 44 6.47 7.57 10.77
C GLU A 44 6.58 8.56 9.61
N ARG A 45 5.63 8.53 8.67
CA ARG A 45 5.57 9.52 7.59
C ARG A 45 5.46 10.94 8.14
N ASP A 46 4.58 11.18 9.10
CA ASP A 46 4.40 12.51 9.70
C ASP A 46 5.67 13.00 10.40
N LYS A 47 6.37 12.13 11.13
CA LYS A 47 7.67 12.45 11.73
C LYS A 47 8.70 12.85 10.67
N CYS A 48 8.80 12.08 9.59
CA CYS A 48 9.72 12.39 8.48
C CYS A 48 9.41 13.75 7.85
N ILE A 49 8.13 14.07 7.65
CA ILE A 49 7.70 15.38 7.11
C ILE A 49 8.11 16.52 8.06
N GLN A 50 7.90 16.36 9.37
CA GLN A 50 8.29 17.38 10.35
C GLN A 50 9.81 17.60 10.40
N VAL A 51 10.58 16.51 10.39
CA VAL A 51 12.04 16.56 10.37
C VAL A 51 12.53 17.26 9.09
N LEU A 52 11.97 16.91 7.94
CA LEU A 52 12.30 17.55 6.67
C LEU A 52 11.97 19.06 6.68
N ALA A 53 10.80 19.44 7.20
CA ALA A 53 10.43 20.84 7.34
C ALA A 53 11.40 21.61 8.24
N THR A 54 11.90 20.96 9.30
CA THR A 54 12.89 21.53 10.22
C THR A 54 14.22 21.76 9.53
N TYR A 55 14.72 20.78 8.77
CA TYR A 55 15.95 20.94 7.99
C TYR A 55 15.84 22.02 6.92
N LYS A 56 14.70 22.12 6.23
CA LYS A 56 14.47 23.21 5.25
C LYS A 56 14.50 24.59 5.91
N LYS A 57 13.88 24.74 7.09
CA LYS A 57 13.94 25.99 7.86
C LYS A 57 15.37 26.31 8.29
N ALA A 58 16.11 25.33 8.81
CA ALA A 58 17.50 25.50 9.20
C ALA A 58 18.38 25.93 8.01
N SER A 59 18.20 25.29 6.85
CA SER A 59 18.89 25.67 5.61
C SER A 59 18.59 27.11 5.22
N ASN A 60 17.32 27.53 5.26
CA ASN A 60 16.93 28.90 4.92
C ASN A 60 17.57 29.94 5.86
N ILE A 61 17.65 29.63 7.16
CA ILE A 61 18.33 30.49 8.14
C ILE A 61 19.81 30.62 7.79
N ILE A 62 20.49 29.50 7.51
CA ILE A 62 21.91 29.50 7.14
C ILE A 62 22.14 30.30 5.85
N SER A 63 21.30 30.11 4.83
CA SER A 63 21.39 30.83 3.55
C SER A 63 21.06 32.32 3.65
N GLY A 64 20.25 32.76 4.63
CA GLY A 64 19.93 34.18 4.85
C GLY A 64 20.89 34.90 5.80
N THR A 65 21.83 34.18 6.45
CA THR A 65 22.84 34.76 7.35
C THR A 65 24.22 34.87 6.66
N LEU A 66 24.30 34.51 5.37
CA LEU A 66 25.43 34.73 4.45
C LEU A 66 25.02 35.78 3.42
#